data_AF-A5PHA7-F1
#
_entry.id   AF-A5PHA7-F1
#
_cell.length_a   1.000
_cell.length_b   1.000
_cell.length_c   1.000
_cell.angle_alpha   90.00
_cell.angle_beta   90.00
_cell.angle_gamma   90.00
#
_symmetry.space_group_name_H-M   'P 1'
#
loop_
_entity.id
_entity.type
_entity.pdbx_description
1 polymer ?
#
loop_
_entity_poly.entity_id
_entity_poly.type
_entity_poly.pdbx_seq_one_letter_code
_entity_poly.pdbx_strand_id
1 'polypeptide(L)'
;MTKKVTIGSYIKFSDSCKRDGLANYSEQGRFWDVHRSQADDVQKIYNQELEFQRLAQRIGNCSGILRFSQIDDDETGKKKLKLRLQEAHFCRVRHCPVCQWRRSLMWQARFYSALPAIIKEYPKARFLFLTLTVKNCHIEDLSDTLRIMNSQKCL
;
A
#
# COMPACT_ATOMS: atom_id res chain seq x y z
N MET A 1 -6.13 -36.47 25.62
CA MET A 1 -6.88 -36.27 24.35
C MET A 1 -6.64 -34.86 23.83
N THR A 2 -5.53 -34.69 23.13
CA THR A 2 -5.06 -33.45 22.49
C THR A 2 -5.72 -33.29 21.13
N LYS A 3 -6.65 -32.34 20.99
CA LYS A 3 -7.11 -31.90 19.67
C LYS A 3 -6.06 -30.96 19.08
N LYS A 4 -5.15 -31.51 18.28
CA LYS A 4 -4.30 -30.73 17.37
C LYS A 4 -5.23 -30.08 16.35
N VAL A 5 -5.38 -28.76 16.41
CA VAL A 5 -6.00 -27.99 15.33
C VAL A 5 -4.88 -27.63 14.36
N THR A 6 -4.78 -28.41 13.29
CA THR A 6 -3.85 -28.14 12.18
C THR A 6 -4.37 -26.93 11.41
N ILE A 7 -3.92 -25.72 11.75
CA ILE A 7 -4.26 -24.50 11.00
C ILE A 7 -3.31 -24.39 9.81
N GLY A 8 -3.67 -25.09 8.75
CA GLY A 8 -3.10 -24.95 7.42
C GLY A 8 -4.21 -24.65 6.42
N SER A 9 -4.98 -23.58 6.63
CA SER A 9 -5.92 -23.11 5.61
C SER A 9 -5.16 -22.28 4.57
N TYR A 10 -4.59 -22.96 3.58
CA TYR A 10 -4.41 -22.36 2.26
C TYR A 10 -5.81 -22.11 1.71
N ILE A 11 -6.20 -20.84 1.55
CA ILE A 11 -7.35 -20.47 0.72
C ILE A 11 -6.93 -20.80 -0.72
N LYS A 12 -7.23 -22.02 -1.17
CA LYS A 12 -7.26 -22.30 -2.61
C LYS A 12 -8.49 -21.60 -3.16
N PHE A 13 -8.29 -20.62 -4.03
CA PHE A 13 -9.34 -20.11 -4.90
C PHE A 13 -9.76 -21.26 -5.84
N SER A 14 -10.80 -22.00 -5.45
CA SER A 14 -11.48 -22.94 -6.33
C SER A 14 -12.50 -22.18 -7.17
N ASP A 15 -12.44 -22.40 -8.48
CA ASP A 15 -13.33 -21.85 -9.50
C ASP A 15 -14.81 -21.91 -9.11
N SER A 16 -15.38 -20.77 -8.72
CA SER A 16 -16.79 -20.41 -8.98
C SER A 16 -17.01 -18.92 -8.75
N CYS A 17 -17.78 -18.33 -9.65
CA CYS A 17 -17.92 -16.90 -9.88
C CYS A 17 -18.60 -16.15 -8.72
N LYS A 18 -17.79 -15.59 -7.81
CA LYS A 18 -17.89 -14.27 -7.19
C LYS A 18 -16.56 -14.04 -6.46
N ARG A 19 -15.76 -13.06 -6.88
CA ARG A 19 -14.57 -12.67 -6.10
C ARG A 19 -15.09 -12.09 -4.79
N ASP A 20 -15.07 -12.87 -3.71
CA ASP A 20 -15.32 -12.34 -2.38
C ASP A 20 -14.26 -11.29 -2.07
N GLY A 21 -14.66 -10.02 -2.08
CA GLY A 21 -13.80 -8.91 -1.73
C GLY A 21 -13.39 -8.98 -0.26
N LEU A 22 -12.25 -8.41 0.10
CA LEU A 22 -11.83 -8.33 1.50
C LEU A 22 -12.85 -7.53 2.35
N ALA A 23 -13.66 -6.68 1.71
CA ALA A 23 -14.79 -6.00 2.30
C ALA A 23 -15.82 -6.93 2.96
N ASN A 24 -15.95 -8.18 2.50
CA ASN A 24 -16.87 -9.16 3.07
C ASN A 24 -16.40 -9.68 4.44
N TYR A 25 -15.09 -9.60 4.71
CA TYR A 25 -14.48 -10.10 5.94
C TYR A 25 -14.16 -9.01 6.96
N SER A 26 -13.96 -7.76 6.52
CA SER A 26 -13.66 -6.63 7.41
C SER A 26 -14.00 -5.29 6.78
N GLU A 27 -14.38 -4.30 7.60
CA GLU A 27 -14.61 -2.92 7.16
C GLU A 27 -13.37 -2.30 6.49
N GLN A 28 -12.18 -2.60 7.03
CA GLN A 28 -10.90 -2.13 6.51
C GLN A 28 -10.52 -2.80 5.17
N GLY A 29 -11.11 -3.95 4.88
CA GLY A 29 -10.92 -4.67 3.62
C GLY A 29 -11.38 -3.90 2.39
N ARG A 30 -12.32 -2.96 2.55
CA ARG A 30 -12.82 -2.10 1.47
C ARG A 30 -11.70 -1.29 0.79
N PHE A 31 -10.76 -0.76 1.57
CA PHE A 31 -9.63 -0.02 1.01
C PHE A 31 -8.74 -0.91 0.16
N TRP A 32 -8.59 -2.18 0.55
CA TRP A 32 -7.85 -3.15 -0.24
C TRP A 32 -8.50 -3.38 -1.60
N ASP A 33 -9.81 -3.59 -1.61
CA ASP A 33 -10.58 -3.85 -2.83
C ASP A 33 -10.53 -2.67 -3.80
N VAL A 34 -10.65 -1.43 -3.28
CA VAL A 34 -10.54 -0.21 -4.09
C VAL A 34 -9.16 -0.11 -4.77
N HIS A 35 -8.08 -0.23 -3.99
CA HIS A 35 -6.74 -0.10 -4.56
C HIS A 35 -6.35 -1.29 -5.45
N ARG A 36 -6.90 -2.48 -5.19
CA ARG A 36 -6.74 -3.65 -6.07
C ARG A 36 -7.48 -3.44 -7.38
N SER A 37 -8.70 -2.90 -7.36
CA SER A 37 -9.44 -2.54 -8.58
C SER A 37 -8.67 -1.53 -9.42
N GLN A 38 -8.15 -0.48 -8.80
CA GLN A 38 -7.31 0.51 -9.49
C GLN A 38 -6.03 -0.13 -10.09
N ALA A 39 -5.43 -1.10 -9.39
CA ALA A 39 -4.27 -1.82 -9.89
C ALA A 39 -4.61 -2.73 -11.08
N ASP A 40 -5.80 -3.33 -11.12
CA ASP A 40 -6.30 -4.08 -12.27
C ASP A 40 -6.42 -3.14 -13.49
N ASP A 41 -6.91 -1.92 -13.31
CA ASP A 41 -7.04 -0.95 -14.41
C ASP A 41 -5.68 -0.50 -14.95
N VAL A 42 -4.71 -0.21 -14.07
CA VAL A 42 -3.33 0.10 -14.48
C VAL A 42 -2.68 -1.09 -15.18
N GLN A 43 -2.94 -2.32 -14.72
CA GLN A 43 -2.46 -3.53 -15.38
C GLN A 43 -3.00 -3.68 -16.80
N LYS A 44 -4.29 -3.37 -17.03
CA LYS A 44 -4.88 -3.37 -18.38
C LYS A 44 -4.20 -2.35 -19.30
N ILE A 45 -3.94 -1.14 -18.80
CA ILE A 45 -3.25 -0.08 -19.57
C ILE A 45 -1.85 -0.58 -19.99
N TYR A 46 -1.06 -1.11 -19.06
CA TYR A 46 0.26 -1.65 -19.40
C TYR A 46 0.22 -2.88 -20.32
N ASN A 47 -0.89 -3.60 -20.37
CA ASN A 47 -1.03 -4.77 -21.24
C ASN A 47 -1.36 -4.41 -22.69
N GLN A 48 -1.56 -3.12 -23.00
CA GLN A 48 -1.81 -2.66 -24.37
C GLN A 48 -0.57 -2.76 -25.26
N GLU A 49 0.62 -2.59 -24.68
CA GLU A 49 1.89 -2.58 -25.41
C GLU A 49 2.79 -3.75 -24.98
N LEU A 50 3.46 -4.39 -25.94
CA LEU A 50 4.28 -5.57 -25.70
C LEU A 50 5.48 -5.26 -24.77
N GLU A 51 6.03 -4.04 -24.86
CA GLU A 51 7.17 -3.59 -24.05
C GLU A 51 6.84 -3.62 -22.55
N PHE A 52 5.60 -3.32 -22.16
CA PHE A 52 5.19 -3.21 -20.76
C PHE A 52 4.53 -4.49 -20.21
N GLN A 53 4.46 -5.56 -21.00
CA GLN A 53 3.78 -6.80 -20.62
C GLN A 53 4.34 -7.41 -19.30
N ARG A 54 5.66 -7.34 -19.09
CA ARG A 54 6.29 -7.79 -17.83
C ARG A 54 5.85 -6.97 -16.62
N LEU A 55 5.64 -5.66 -16.80
CA LEU A 55 5.12 -4.79 -15.74
C LEU A 55 3.65 -5.10 -15.46
N ALA A 56 2.85 -5.29 -16.51
CA ALA A 56 1.45 -5.69 -16.38
C ALA A 56 1.30 -6.98 -15.57
N GLN A 57 2.07 -8.03 -15.88
CA GLN A 57 2.05 -9.29 -15.14
C GLN A 57 2.42 -9.11 -13.66
N ARG A 58 3.45 -8.31 -13.36
CA ARG A 58 3.85 -8.02 -11.97
C ARG A 58 2.75 -7.29 -11.20
N ILE A 59 2.07 -6.33 -11.83
CA ILE A 59 0.97 -5.59 -11.20
C ILE A 59 -0.25 -6.50 -11.01
N GLY A 60 -0.54 -7.38 -11.96
CA GLY A 60 -1.58 -8.41 -11.86
C GLY A 60 -1.36 -9.32 -10.65
N ASN A 61 -0.12 -9.79 -10.46
CA ASN A 61 0.25 -10.67 -9.35
C ASN A 61 0.45 -9.94 -8.01
N CYS A 62 0.38 -8.60 -7.99
CA CYS A 62 0.54 -7.83 -6.77
C CYS A 62 -0.62 -8.10 -5.82
N SER A 63 -0.34 -8.21 -4.52
CA SER A 63 -1.35 -8.48 -3.48
C SER A 63 -2.23 -9.71 -3.72
N GLY A 64 -1.74 -10.69 -4.50
CA GLY A 64 -2.46 -11.95 -4.73
C GLY A 64 -2.56 -12.82 -3.48
N ILE A 65 -1.61 -12.66 -2.53
CA ILE A 65 -1.59 -13.37 -1.25
C ILE A 65 -1.50 -12.33 -0.13
N LEU A 66 -2.43 -12.43 0.83
CA LEU A 66 -2.48 -11.64 2.04
C LEU A 66 -2.71 -12.57 3.22
N ARG A 67 -1.77 -12.59 4.16
CA ARG A 67 -1.90 -13.35 5.40
C ARG A 67 -2.20 -12.39 6.53
N PHE A 68 -3.28 -12.65 7.25
CA PHE A 68 -3.68 -11.87 8.42
C PHE A 68 -3.56 -12.71 9.69
N SER A 69 -3.08 -12.10 10.76
CA SER A 69 -3.27 -12.61 12.12
C SER A 69 -4.47 -11.91 12.74
N GLN A 70 -5.33 -12.69 13.39
CA GLN A 70 -6.42 -12.16 14.19
C GLN A 70 -5.86 -11.65 15.52
N ILE A 71 -6.30 -10.46 15.94
CA ILE A 71 -6.01 -9.92 17.26
C ILE A 71 -7.34 -9.59 17.91
N ASP A 72 -7.50 -10.05 19.14
CA ASP A 72 -8.61 -9.69 20.01
C ASP A 72 -8.32 -8.30 20.59
N ASP A 73 -9.24 -7.35 20.37
CA ASP A 73 -9.20 -6.06 21.04
C ASP A 73 -9.87 -6.22 22.42
N ASP A 74 -9.07 -6.38 23.48
CA ASP A 74 -9.56 -6.66 24.85
C ASP A 74 -10.28 -5.47 25.51
N GLU A 75 -10.14 -4.25 25.00
CA GLU A 75 -10.56 -3.03 25.73
C GLU A 75 -12.03 -2.59 25.52
N THR A 76 -12.79 -3.16 24.59
CA THR A 76 -14.12 -2.60 24.24
C THR A 76 -15.29 -3.57 24.30
N GLY A 77 -15.08 -4.85 24.65
CA GLY A 77 -16.17 -5.87 24.71
C GLY A 77 -16.89 -6.12 23.37
N LYS A 78 -16.55 -5.37 22.32
CA LYS A 78 -16.90 -5.59 20.94
C LYS A 78 -15.71 -6.31 20.34
N LYS A 79 -15.88 -7.60 20.01
CA LYS A 79 -14.93 -8.38 19.21
C LYS A 79 -14.78 -7.75 17.82
N LYS A 80 -14.11 -6.60 17.71
CA LYS A 80 -13.65 -6.09 16.43
C LYS A 80 -12.45 -6.93 16.08
N LEU A 81 -12.64 -7.84 15.14
CA LEU A 81 -11.58 -8.68 14.62
C LEU A 81 -10.54 -7.77 13.93
N LYS A 82 -9.50 -7.37 14.67
CA LYS A 82 -8.46 -6.52 14.12
C LYS A 82 -7.50 -7.41 13.34
N LEU A 83 -7.67 -7.42 12.02
CA LEU A 83 -6.79 -8.16 11.12
C LEU A 83 -5.47 -7.40 10.98
N ARG A 84 -4.40 -7.92 11.59
CA ARG A 84 -3.04 -7.42 11.31
C ARG A 84 -2.47 -8.18 10.12
N LEU A 85 -2.08 -7.45 9.09
CA LEU A 85 -1.38 -8.03 7.96
C LEU A 85 0.01 -8.51 8.43
N GLN A 86 0.25 -9.82 8.32
CA GLN A 86 1.52 -10.47 8.63
C GLN A 86 2.40 -10.55 7.39
N GLU A 87 1.82 -10.97 6.26
CA GLU A 87 2.56 -11.25 5.03
C GLU A 87 1.76 -10.77 3.83
N ALA A 88 2.46 -10.12 2.89
CA ALA A 88 1.90 -9.74 1.60
C ALA A 88 2.99 -9.68 0.53
N HIS A 89 2.64 -10.13 -0.68
CA HIS A 89 3.52 -10.02 -1.85
C HIS A 89 3.24 -8.74 -2.63
N PHE A 90 4.22 -7.84 -2.66
CA PHE A 90 4.13 -6.56 -3.36
C PHE A 90 5.04 -6.54 -4.60
N CYS A 91 4.51 -6.03 -5.71
CA CYS A 91 5.27 -5.96 -6.96
C CYS A 91 6.33 -4.85 -6.97
N ARG A 92 6.20 -3.81 -6.15
CA ARG A 92 7.08 -2.62 -6.07
C ARG A 92 7.23 -1.83 -7.39
N VAL A 93 6.32 -2.03 -8.35
CA VAL A 93 6.29 -1.24 -9.58
C VAL A 93 5.84 0.18 -9.25
N ARG A 94 6.50 1.19 -9.83
CA ARG A 94 6.30 2.61 -9.52
C ARG A 94 4.85 3.06 -9.67
N HIS A 95 4.14 2.55 -10.67
CA HIS A 95 2.77 2.97 -10.95
C HIS A 95 1.70 2.03 -10.37
N CYS A 96 2.08 1.05 -9.54
CA CYS A 96 1.11 0.17 -8.91
C CYS A 96 0.36 0.90 -7.77
N PRO A 97 -0.97 1.07 -7.85
CA PRO A 97 -1.76 1.77 -6.83
C PRO A 97 -1.66 1.13 -5.45
N VAL A 98 -1.69 -0.21 -5.36
CA VAL A 98 -1.55 -0.94 -4.08
C VAL A 98 -0.20 -0.66 -3.42
N CYS A 99 0.90 -0.71 -4.20
CA CYS A 99 2.24 -0.45 -3.66
C CYS A 99 2.41 1.01 -3.25
N GLN A 100 1.86 1.95 -4.02
CA GLN A 100 1.94 3.38 -3.71
C GLN A 100 1.13 3.73 -2.47
N TRP A 101 -0.07 3.19 -2.33
CA TRP A 101 -0.87 3.35 -1.12
C TRP A 101 -0.19 2.75 0.12
N ARG A 102 0.40 1.55 0.01
CA ARG A 102 1.18 0.97 1.13
C ARG A 102 2.38 1.83 1.50
N ARG A 103 3.06 2.42 0.51
CA ARG A 103 4.16 3.35 0.74
C ARG A 103 3.67 4.61 1.46
N SER A 104 2.53 5.19 1.08
CA SER A 104 2.01 6.37 1.76
C SER A 104 1.66 6.08 3.23
N LEU A 105 1.04 4.93 3.52
CA LEU A 105 0.76 4.51 4.90
C LEU A 105 2.02 4.33 5.75
N MET A 106 3.07 3.75 5.16
CA MET A 106 4.37 3.60 5.84
C MET A 106 4.99 4.95 6.18
N TRP A 107 4.97 5.90 5.24
CA TRP A 107 5.47 7.26 5.48
C TRP A 107 4.64 8.01 6.51
N GLN A 108 3.31 7.88 6.44
CA GLN A 108 2.40 8.44 7.43
C GLN A 108 2.71 7.92 8.83
N ALA A 109 2.89 6.60 9.00
CA ALA A 109 3.25 6.01 10.29
C ALA A 109 4.60 6.54 10.81
N ARG A 110 5.63 6.59 9.96
CA ARG A 110 6.94 7.15 10.33
C ARG A 110 6.85 8.61 10.76
N PHE A 111 6.06 9.41 10.04
CA PHE A 111 5.82 10.80 10.39
C PHE A 111 5.16 10.93 11.77
N TYR A 112 4.09 10.16 12.03
CA TYR A 112 3.44 10.16 13.35
C TYR A 112 4.35 9.69 14.48
N SER A 113 5.25 8.74 14.22
CA SER A 113 6.24 8.30 15.22
C SER A 113 7.30 9.38 15.53
N ALA A 114 7.63 10.23 14.56
CA ALA A 114 8.62 11.30 14.74
C ALA A 114 8.04 12.57 15.38
N LEU A 115 6.72 12.83 15.23
CA LEU A 115 6.06 14.02 15.73
C LEU A 115 6.29 14.34 17.22
N PRO A 116 6.24 13.39 18.17
CA PRO A 116 6.40 13.70 19.59
C PRO A 116 7.76 14.33 19.93
N ALA A 117 8.83 13.90 19.24
CA ALA A 117 10.16 14.46 19.44
C ALA A 117 10.22 15.92 18.97
N ILE A 118 9.65 16.22 17.80
CA ILE A 118 9.63 17.57 17.20
C ILE A 118 8.81 18.55 18.08
N ILE A 119 7.65 18.12 18.57
CA ILE A 119 6.79 18.95 19.41
C ILE A 119 7.47 19.28 20.74
N LYS A 120 8.24 18.33 21.30
CA LYS A 120 9.00 18.54 22.53
C LYS A 120 10.13 19.56 22.35
N GLU A 121 10.83 19.51 21.22
CA GLU A 121 11.94 20.41 20.92
C GLU A 121 11.47 21.83 20.54
N TYR A 122 10.35 21.93 19.80
CA TYR A 122 9.80 23.20 19.32
C TYR A 122 8.32 23.39 19.73
N PRO A 123 8.03 23.69 21.01
CA PRO A 123 6.66 23.74 21.52
C PRO A 123 5.81 24.90 20.95
N LYS A 124 6.43 25.95 20.42
CA LYS A 124 5.75 27.09 19.78
C LYS A 124 5.66 26.96 18.26
N ALA A 125 6.28 25.93 17.67
CA ALA A 125 6.28 25.78 16.22
C ALA A 125 4.91 25.36 15.70
N ARG A 126 4.61 25.79 14.47
CA ARG A 126 3.41 25.41 13.72
C ARG A 126 3.85 24.69 12.46
N PHE A 127 3.15 23.62 12.11
CA PHE A 127 3.41 22.89 10.88
C PHE A 127 2.81 23.65 9.68
N LEU A 128 3.62 23.89 8.65
CA LEU A 128 3.17 24.41 7.36
C LEU A 128 3.27 23.28 6.33
N PHE A 129 2.16 23.01 5.64
CA PHE A 129 2.17 22.14 4.47
C PHE A 129 2.46 22.99 3.24
N LEU A 130 3.69 22.90 2.74
CA LEU A 130 4.16 23.67 1.59
C LEU A 130 4.44 22.74 0.40
N THR A 131 3.79 23.02 -0.73
CA THR A 131 4.04 22.32 -1.99
C THR A 131 4.89 23.21 -2.88
N LEU A 132 6.16 22.85 -3.05
CA LEU A 132 7.07 23.52 -3.98
C LEU A 132 7.04 22.82 -5.34
N THR A 133 6.71 23.55 -6.39
CA THR A 133 6.73 23.06 -7.78
C THR A 133 7.77 23.80 -8.59
N VAL A 134 8.43 23.07 -9.49
CA VAL A 134 9.33 23.65 -10.50
C VAL A 134 8.49 23.94 -11.74
N LYS A 135 8.72 25.09 -12.38
CA LYS A 135 8.08 25.42 -13.65
C LYS A 135 8.45 24.35 -14.69
N ASN A 136 7.51 24.00 -15.58
CA ASN A 136 7.78 23.05 -16.65
C ASN A 136 8.97 23.53 -17.51
N CYS A 137 10.02 22.73 -17.58
CA CYS A 137 11.23 23.00 -18.36
C CYS A 137 11.04 22.54 -19.82
N HIS A 138 11.94 22.94 -20.71
CA HIS A 138 11.98 22.36 -22.05
C HIS A 138 12.35 20.88 -21.97
N ILE A 139 11.94 20.10 -22.98
CA ILE A 139 12.10 18.64 -22.96
C ILE A 139 13.56 18.20 -22.94
N GLU A 140 14.45 19.00 -23.55
CA GLU A 140 15.89 18.80 -23.58
C GLU A 140 16.49 18.89 -22.16
N ASP A 141 15.99 19.82 -21.33
CA ASP A 141 16.46 20.06 -19.96
C ASP A 141 15.81 19.14 -18.91
N LEU A 142 14.84 18.30 -19.31
CA LEU A 142 14.02 17.51 -18.39
C LEU A 142 14.87 16.53 -17.57
N SER A 143 15.80 15.85 -18.22
CA SER A 143 16.64 14.84 -17.55
C SER A 143 17.52 15.47 -16.47
N ASP A 144 18.11 16.63 -16.75
CA ASP A 144 18.97 17.33 -15.80
C ASP A 144 18.17 18.00 -14.68
N THR A 145 17.02 18.59 -15.00
CA THR A 145 16.09 19.11 -13.99
C THR A 145 15.61 18.00 -13.03
N LEU A 146 15.26 16.82 -13.55
CA LEU A 146 14.87 15.68 -12.73
C LEU A 146 16.03 15.17 -11.85
N ARG A 147 17.27 15.18 -12.35
CA ARG A 147 18.45 14.82 -11.54
C ARG A 147 18.64 15.80 -10.40
N ILE A 148 18.56 17.11 -10.66
CA ILE A 148 18.66 18.15 -9.63
C ILE A 148 17.59 17.94 -8.56
N MET A 149 16.33 17.77 -8.97
CA MET A 149 15.21 17.57 -8.04
C MET A 149 15.36 16.29 -7.19
N ASN A 150 15.89 15.20 -7.76
CA ASN A 150 16.09 13.95 -7.01
C ASN A 150 17.39 13.93 -6.18
N SER A 151 18.35 14.79 -6.50
CA SER A 151 19.66 14.87 -5.82
C SER A 151 19.61 15.58 -4.48
N GLN A 152 18.59 16.42 -4.25
CA GLN A 152 18.40 17.08 -2.98
C GLN A 152 17.92 16.05 -1.95
N LYS A 153 18.87 15.41 -1.27
CA LYS A 153 18.62 14.76 0.00
C LYS A 153 18.02 15.81 0.93
N CYS A 154 16.76 15.64 1.30
CA CYS A 154 16.20 16.35 2.44
C CYS A 154 17.14 16.12 3.64
N LEU A 155 17.56 17.22 4.25
CA LEU A 155 18.18 17.27 5.58
C LEU A 155 17.38 16.44 6.59
#